data_AF-A0A166IJL2-F1
#
_entry.id   AF-A0A166IJL2-F1
#
_cell.length_a   1.000
_cell.length_b   1.000
_cell.length_c   1.000
_cell.angle_alpha   90.00
_cell.angle_beta   90.00
_cell.angle_gamma   90.00
#
_symmetry.space_group_name_H-M   'P 1'
#
loop_
_entity.id
_entity.type
_entity.pdbx_description
1 polymer ?
#
loop_
_entity_poly.entity_id
_entity_poly.type
_entity_poly.pdbx_seq_one_letter_code
_entity_poly.pdbx_strand_id
1 'polypeptide(L)' 'LFLLCVLGLLSLLCHAFENPFKTVDGSDPFTVYQDGYYYLTTTTWTNIQVSRGEANLITATPKIVYTNTSASRCCNVC' A
#
# COMPACT_ATOMS: atom_id res chain seq x y z
N LEU A 1 -17.17 -35.34 -12.08
CA LEU A 1 -17.60 -34.10 -12.80
C LEU A 1 -17.99 -32.99 -11.82
N PHE A 2 -18.94 -33.23 -10.90
CA PHE A 2 -19.36 -32.24 -9.89
C PHE A 2 -18.20 -31.67 -9.05
N LEU A 3 -17.33 -32.53 -8.50
CA LEU A 3 -16.18 -32.08 -7.70
C LEU A 3 -15.18 -31.22 -8.50
N LEU A 4 -14.97 -31.54 -9.79
CA LEU A 4 -14.10 -30.76 -10.68
C LEU A 4 -14.70 -29.38 -10.98
N CYS A 5 -16.02 -29.29 -11.17
CA CYS A 5 -16.70 -28.00 -11.30
C CYS A 5 -16.58 -27.17 -10.01
N VAL A 6 -16.74 -27.79 -8.84
CA VAL A 6 -16.58 -27.10 -7.55
C VAL A 6 -15.15 -26.57 -7.40
N LEU A 7 -14.12 -27.38 -7.66
CA LEU A 7 -12.73 -26.91 -7.63
C LEU A 7 -12.46 -25.78 -8.65
N GLY A 8 -12.97 -25.90 -9.87
CA GLY A 8 -12.81 -24.87 -10.91
C GLY A 8 -13.51 -23.55 -10.58
N LEU A 9 -14.64 -23.61 -9.88
CA LEU A 9 -15.32 -22.41 -9.36
C LEU A 9 -14.57 -21.81 -8.17
N LEU A 10 -14.02 -22.63 -7.26
CA LEU A 10 -13.22 -22.13 -6.14
C LEU A 10 -11.93 -21.46 -6.59
N SER A 11 -11.30 -21.90 -7.69
CA SER A 11 -10.08 -21.24 -8.19
C SER A 11 -10.28 -19.79 -8.60
N LEU A 12 -11.52 -19.38 -8.92
CA LEU A 12 -11.86 -17.98 -9.23
C LEU A 12 -11.79 -17.06 -7.99
N LEU A 13 -11.78 -17.61 -6.78
CA LEU A 13 -11.65 -16.85 -5.54
C LEU A 13 -10.20 -16.59 -5.15
N CYS A 14 -9.23 -17.24 -5.81
CA CYS A 14 -7.82 -17.03 -5.55
C CYS A 14 -7.37 -15.66 -6.08
N HIS A 15 -6.91 -14.80 -5.18
CA HIS A 15 -6.35 -13.49 -5.54
C HIS A 15 -4.85 -13.50 -5.27
N ALA A 16 -4.07 -13.14 -6.29
CA ALA A 16 -2.64 -12.89 -6.14
C ALA A 16 -2.39 -11.42 -5.78
N PHE A 17 -1.16 -11.08 -5.41
CA PHE A 17 -0.76 -9.68 -5.26
C PHE A 17 -0.78 -8.98 -6.62
N GLU A 18 -1.43 -7.82 -6.67
CA GLU A 18 -1.50 -6.99 -7.86
C GLU A 18 -0.44 -5.88 -7.80
N ASN A 19 0.32 -5.75 -8.88
CA ASN A 19 1.31 -4.68 -9.08
C ASN A 19 0.91 -3.79 -10.27
N PRO A 20 1.23 -2.48 -10.23
CA PRO A 20 1.89 -1.77 -9.12
C PRO A 20 0.95 -1.54 -7.93
N PHE A 21 1.50 -1.68 -6.73
CA PHE A 21 0.76 -1.52 -5.47
C PHE A 21 0.22 -0.08 -5.27
N LYS A 22 1.00 0.94 -5.66
CA LYS A 22 0.57 2.34 -5.81
C LYS A 22 1.04 2.85 -7.17
N THR A 23 0.14 3.45 -7.92
CA THR A 23 0.48 4.09 -9.22
C THR A 23 1.03 5.51 -9.06
N VAL A 24 0.79 6.14 -7.91
CA VAL A 24 1.27 7.48 -7.53
C VAL A 24 1.70 7.50 -6.07
N ASP A 25 2.66 8.35 -5.71
CA ASP A 25 3.06 8.60 -4.32
C ASP A 25 3.51 7.33 -3.56
N GLY A 26 4.19 6.42 -4.27
CA GLY A 26 4.59 5.10 -3.81
C GLY A 26 6.09 4.87 -3.69
N SER A 27 6.90 5.92 -3.71
CA SER A 27 8.36 5.83 -3.57
C SER A 27 8.77 5.32 -2.19
N ASP A 28 9.96 4.72 -2.13
CA ASP A 28 10.63 4.21 -0.93
C ASP A 28 9.70 3.47 0.05
N PRO A 29 8.98 2.42 -0.41
CA PRO A 29 8.00 1.74 0.41
C PRO A 29 8.67 1.03 1.60
N PHE A 30 8.20 1.35 2.81
CA PHE A 30 8.58 0.67 4.04
C PHE A 30 7.36 0.26 4.84
N THR A 31 7.23 -1.05 5.12
CA THR A 31 6.06 -1.61 5.77
C THR A 31 6.41 -2.24 7.11
N VAL A 32 5.58 -1.95 8.13
CA VAL A 32 5.61 -2.62 9.43
C VAL A 32 4.24 -3.23 9.74
N TYR A 33 4.23 -4.35 10.48
CA TYR A 33 3.00 -4.98 10.96
C TYR A 33 2.86 -4.79 12.47
N GLN A 34 1.71 -4.30 12.91
CA GLN A 34 1.41 -4.06 14.32
C GLN A 34 -0.11 -4.12 14.56
N ASP A 35 -0.52 -4.77 15.64
CA ASP A 35 -1.91 -4.79 16.14
C ASP A 35 -2.98 -5.16 15.08
N GLY A 36 -2.67 -6.12 14.21
CA GLY A 36 -3.61 -6.57 13.18
C GLY A 36 -3.53 -5.82 11.86
N TYR A 37 -2.67 -4.81 11.75
CA TYR A 37 -2.57 -3.94 10.57
C TYR A 37 -1.16 -3.88 9.99
N TYR A 38 -1.07 -3.78 8.68
CA TYR A 38 0.12 -3.25 8.00
C TYR A 38 0.05 -1.73 7.96
N TYR A 39 1.19 -1.10 8.22
CA TYR A 39 1.43 0.33 8.05
C TYR A 39 2.49 0.51 6.99
N LEU A 40 2.09 1.03 5.84
CA LEU A 40 2.99 1.35 4.75
C LEU A 40 3.34 2.82 4.81
N THR A 41 4.62 3.11 4.99
CA THR A 41 5.20 4.44 4.80
C THR A 41 5.69 4.58 3.37
N THR A 42 5.33 5.67 2.69
CA THR A 42 5.88 6.03 1.38
C THR A 42 6.33 7.49 1.38
N THR A 43 7.34 7.75 0.55
CA THR A 43 7.75 9.10 0.19
C THR A 43 6.95 9.58 -1.02
N THR A 44 6.74 10.89 -1.08
CA THR A 44 6.10 11.60 -2.18
C THR A 44 6.93 12.85 -2.44
N TRP A 45 6.82 13.45 -3.62
CA TRP A 45 7.57 14.66 -4.00
C TRP A 45 7.72 15.75 -2.92
N THR A 46 6.74 15.90 -2.01
CA THR A 46 6.71 16.97 -0.99
C THR A 46 6.50 16.51 0.45
N ASN A 47 6.13 15.25 0.71
CA ASN A 47 5.70 14.80 2.03
C ASN A 47 5.86 13.28 2.24
N ILE A 48 5.79 12.86 3.50
CA ILE A 48 5.76 11.45 3.90
C ILE A 48 4.34 11.07 4.31
N GLN A 49 3.87 9.94 3.79
CA GLN A 49 2.53 9.43 4.06
C GLN A 49 2.59 8.05 4.71
N VAL A 50 1.58 7.76 5.52
CA VAL A 50 1.33 6.42 6.07
C VAL A 50 -0.06 5.95 5.65
N SER A 51 -0.14 4.80 5.01
CA SER A 51 -1.37 4.06 4.72
C SER A 51 -1.51 2.87 5.67
N ARG A 52 -2.72 2.61 6.17
CA ARG A 52 -3.01 1.48 7.08
C ARG A 52 -4.09 0.58 6.51
N GLY A 53 -3.90 -0.73 6.58
CA GLY A 53 -4.87 -1.75 6.16
C GLY A 53 -4.59 -3.10 6.81
N GLU A 54 -5.60 -3.96 6.89
CA GLU A 54 -5.46 -5.29 7.52
C GLU A 54 -4.66 -6.24 6.61
N ALA A 55 -5.15 -6.47 5.40
CA ALA A 55 -4.48 -7.27 4.37
C ALA A 55 -4.45 -6.58 2.99
N ASN A 56 -5.39 -5.66 2.73
CA ASN A 56 -5.44 -4.89 1.50
C ASN A 56 -5.07 -3.43 1.77
N LEU A 57 -3.88 -3.03 1.33
CA LEU A 57 -3.41 -1.65 1.42
C LEU A 57 -3.69 -0.85 0.13
N ILE A 58 -4.09 -1.49 -0.99
CA ILE A 58 -4.27 -0.82 -2.29
C ILE A 58 -5.37 0.25 -2.19
N THR A 59 -6.42 -0.04 -1.42
CA THR A 59 -7.55 0.88 -1.20
C THR A 59 -7.38 1.76 0.05
N ALA A 60 -6.25 1.65 0.76
CA ALA A 60 -6.04 2.38 2.01
C ALA A 60 -5.81 3.87 1.75
N THR A 61 -6.60 4.73 2.41
CA THR A 61 -6.43 6.18 2.34
C THR A 61 -5.14 6.60 3.05
N PRO A 62 -4.20 7.28 2.36
CA PRO A 62 -2.97 7.74 2.98
C PRO A 62 -3.21 8.90 3.95
N LYS A 63 -2.41 8.97 5.01
CA LYS A 63 -2.35 10.12 5.92
C LYS A 63 -0.96 10.75 5.87
N ILE A 64 -0.90 12.05 5.63
CA ILE A 64 0.35 12.82 5.73
C ILE A 64 0.80 12.85 7.19
N VAL A 65 2.02 12.37 7.45
CA VAL A 65 2.63 12.37 8.79
C VAL A 65 3.76 13.39 8.91
N TYR A 66 4.33 13.80 7.79
CA TYR A 66 5.37 14.82 7.75
C TYR A 66 5.33 15.60 6.43
N THR A 67 5.38 16.93 6.54
CA THR A 67 5.60 17.84 5.42
C THR A 67 6.70 18.80 5.80
N ASN A 68 7.62 19.05 4.87
CA ASN A 68 8.65 20.04 5.09
C ASN A 68 8.19 21.43 4.62
N THR A 69 8.33 22.44 5.47
CA THR A 69 8.01 23.83 5.15
C THR A 69 9.25 24.70 4.93
N SER A 70 10.45 24.16 5.20
CA SER A 70 11.71 24.86 5.00
C SER A 70 12.18 24.73 3.55
N ALA A 71 12.26 25.86 2.84
CA ALA A 71 12.65 25.88 1.42
C ALA A 71 14.06 25.31 1.17
N SER A 72 14.98 25.38 2.14
CA SER A 72 16.31 24.76 2.01
C SER A 72 16.30 23.23 2.06
N ARG A 73 15.15 22.62 2.37
CA ARG A 73 14.98 21.18 2.56
C ARG A 73 13.77 20.63 1.79
N CYS A 74 13.07 21.47 1.01
CA CYS A 74 12.08 20.99 0.06
C CYS A 74 12.81 20.15 -1.00
N CYS A 75 12.15 19.17 -1.60
CA CYS A 75 12.71 18.30 -2.64
C CYS A 75 13.61 17.13 -2.17
N ASN A 76 13.79 16.91 -0.86
CA ASN A 76 14.55 15.76 -0.33
C ASN A 76 13.64 14.61 0.14
N VAL A 77 12.42 14.50 -0.38
CA VAL A 77 11.40 13.52 0.08
C VAL A 77 10.93 12.66 -1.09
N CYS A 78 11.74 12.48 -2.12
CA CYS A 78 11.34 11.80 -3.36
C CYS A 78 11.12 10.29 -3.20
#